data_AF-B7PU13-F1
#
_entry.id   AF-B7PU13-F1
#
_cell.length_a   1.000
_cell.length_b   1.000
_cell.length_c   1.000
_cell.angle_alpha   90.00
_cell.angle_beta   90.00
_cell.angle_gamma   90.00
#
_symmetry.space_group_name_H-M   'P 1'
#
loop_
_entity.id
_entity.type
_entity.pdbx_description
1 polymer ?
#
loop_
_entity_poly.entity_id
_entity_poly.type
_entity_poly.pdbx_seq_one_letter_code
_entity_poly.pdbx_strand_id
1 'polypeptide(L)' 'MAGNILTTIVTEEERSLLLEDVTEQAKEWWAQKEAGGSPFDCQVFLVHALKPRS' A
#
# COMPACT_ATOMS: atom_id res chain seq x y z
N MET A 1 -10.93 9.43 6.01
CA MET A 1 -10.65 7.99 5.82
C MET A 1 -10.41 7.82 4.33
N ALA A 2 -9.17 7.54 3.91
CA ALA A 2 -8.91 7.24 2.50
C ALA A 2 -9.57 5.88 2.21
N GLY A 3 -10.64 5.87 1.42
CA GLY A 3 -11.27 4.63 0.98
C GLY A 3 -10.32 3.89 0.04
N ASN A 4 -10.22 2.57 0.18
CA ASN A 4 -9.45 1.74 -0.75
C ASN A 4 -10.04 1.94 -2.16
N ILE A 5 -9.28 2.55 -3.07
CA ILE A 5 -9.74 2.87 -4.43
C ILE A 5 -10.18 1.60 -5.18
N LEU A 6 -9.60 0.44 -4.85
CA LEU A 6 -9.95 -0.83 -5.46
C LEU A 6 -11.42 -1.19 -5.24
N THR A 7 -12.05 -0.77 -4.12
CA THR A 7 -13.47 -1.04 -3.87
C THR A 7 -14.41 -0.22 -4.75
N THR A 8 -13.89 0.74 -5.51
CA THR A 8 -14.68 1.50 -6.50
C THR A 8 -14.51 0.97 -7.92
N ILE A 9 -13.60 0.01 -8.12
CA ILE A 9 -13.24 -0.55 -9.43
C ILE A 9 -13.84 -1.94 -9.63
N VAL A 10 -13.98 -2.72 -8.54
CA VAL A 10 -14.54 -4.08 -8.57
C VAL A 10 -16.06 -4.07 -8.36
N THR A 11 -16.75 -5.07 -8.91
CA THR A 11 -18.18 -5.27 -8.62
C THR A 11 -18.41 -5.75 -7.17
N GLU A 12 -19.66 -5.75 -6.71
CA GLU A 12 -20.00 -6.26 -5.37
C GLU A 12 -19.69 -7.77 -5.23
N GLU A 13 -19.86 -8.54 -6.30
CA GLU A 13 -19.54 -9.97 -6.34
C GLU A 13 -18.03 -10.21 -6.24
N GLU A 14 -17.23 -9.38 -6.92
CA GLU A 14 -15.77 -9.46 -6.92
C GLU A 14 -15.15 -8.96 -5.61
N ARG A 15 -15.89 -8.17 -4.83
CA ARG A 15 -15.43 -7.56 -3.57
C ARG A 15 -14.94 -8.58 -2.55
N SER A 16 -15.59 -9.75 -2.48
CA SER A 16 -15.20 -10.82 -1.57
C SER A 16 -13.88 -11.48 -2.01
N LEU A 17 -13.70 -11.66 -3.31
CA LEU A 17 -12.46 -12.21 -3.89
C LEU A 17 -11.30 -11.23 -3.68
N LEU A 18 -11.53 -9.93 -3.92
CA LEU A 18 -10.55 -8.88 -3.65
C LEU A 18 -10.11 -8.88 -2.17
N LEU A 19 -11.03 -9.09 -1.24
CA LEU A 19 -10.71 -9.16 0.19
C LEU A 19 -9.84 -10.37 0.54
N GLU A 20 -10.09 -11.52 -0.09
CA GLU A 20 -9.27 -12.72 0.05
C GLU A 20 -7.84 -12.45 -0.43
N ASP A 21 -7.70 -11.95 -1.66
CA ASP A 21 -6.39 -11.62 -2.27
C ASP A 21 -5.59 -10.62 -1.42
N VAL A 22 -6.24 -9.54 -0.97
CA VAL A 22 -5.60 -8.52 -0.12
C VAL A 22 -5.20 -9.11 1.23
N THR A 23 -5.98 -10.05 1.77
CA THR A 23 -5.66 -10.71 3.04
C THR A 23 -4.44 -11.63 2.91
N GLU A 24 -4.35 -12.39 1.82
CA GLU A 24 -3.18 -13.24 1.55
C GLU A 24 -1.92 -12.40 1.36
N GLN A 25 -2.00 -11.37 0.54
CA GLN A 25 -0.87 -10.47 0.28
C GLN A 25 -0.44 -9.71 1.56
N ALA A 26 -1.39 -9.29 2.40
CA ALA A 26 -1.09 -8.66 3.68
C ALA A 26 -0.36 -9.61 4.65
N LYS A 27 -0.71 -10.91 4.67
CA LYS A 27 0.01 -11.90 5.47
C LYS A 27 1.46 -12.04 5.02
N GLU A 28 1.69 -12.11 3.71
CA GLU A 28 3.04 -12.21 3.14
C GLU A 28 3.89 -10.97 3.49
N TRP A 29 3.34 -9.77 3.28
CA TRP A 29 3.97 -8.53 3.69
C TRP A 29 4.27 -8.49 5.18
N TRP A 30 3.34 -8.95 6.02
CA TRP A 30 3.58 -9.01 7.46
C TRP A 30 4.75 -9.93 7.80
N ALA A 31 4.82 -11.11 7.19
CA ALA A 31 5.94 -12.03 7.37
C ALA A 31 7.28 -11.44 6.92
N GLN A 32 7.31 -10.75 5.77
CA GLN A 32 8.51 -10.06 5.28
C GLN A 32 8.99 -8.97 6.25
N LYS A 33 8.05 -8.20 6.82
CA LYS A 33 8.35 -7.18 7.83
C LYS A 33 8.95 -7.78 9.11
N GLU A 34 8.36 -8.87 9.62
CA GLU A 34 8.88 -9.57 10.82
C GLU A 34 10.27 -10.17 10.57
N ALA A 35 10.59 -10.55 9.33
CA ALA A 35 11.92 -10.97 8.91
C ALA A 35 12.93 -9.81 8.75
N GLY A 36 12.53 -8.57 9.02
CA GLY A 36 13.35 -7.37 8.86
C GLY A 36 13.43 -6.83 7.42
N GLY A 37 12.61 -7.35 6.52
CA GLY A 37 12.44 -6.83 5.15
C GLY A 37 11.55 -5.60 5.09
N SER A 38 11.56 -4.90 3.95
CA SER A 38 10.58 -3.85 3.66
C SER A 38 9.39 -4.47 2.93
N PRO A 39 8.20 -4.55 3.54
CA PRO A 39 7.00 -5.12 2.89
C PRO A 39 6.50 -4.29 1.71
N PHE A 40 6.89 -3.02 1.64
CA PHE A 40 6.57 -2.15 0.53
C PHE A 40 7.86 -1.85 -0.22
N ASP A 41 7.92 -2.28 -1.49
CA ASP A 41 8.91 -1.79 -2.45
C ASP A 41 8.45 -0.43 -2.99
N CYS A 42 8.28 0.53 -2.07
CA CYS A 42 7.93 1.89 -2.41
C CYS A 42 9.19 2.74 -2.48
N GLN A 43 9.41 3.36 -3.64
CA GLN A 43 10.47 4.36 -3.78
C GLN A 43 10.02 5.64 -3.07
N VAL A 44 10.61 5.91 -1.90
CA VAL A 44 10.37 7.15 -1.17
C VAL A 44 11.43 8.17 -1.56
N PHE A 45 11.03 9.22 -2.25
CA PHE A 45 11.90 10.34 -2.60
C PHE A 45 11.74 11.46 -1.58
N LEU A 46 12.82 11.81 -0.88
CA LEU A 46 12.85 12.97 0.00
C LEU A 46 13.36 14.19 -0.77
N VAL A 47 12.51 15.19 -0.96
CA VAL A 47 12.87 16.44 -1.64
C VAL A 47 13.02 17.55 -0.62
N HIS A 48 14.23 18.10 -0.50
CA HIS A 48 14.49 19.31 0.27
C HIS A 48 14.43 20.53 -0.66
N ALA A 49 13.46 21.42 -0.41
CA ALA A 49 13.39 22.72 -1.08
C ALA A 49 13.74 23.84 -0.10
N LEU A 50 14.68 24.71 -0.47
CA LEU A 50 15.07 25.89 0.28
C LEU A 50 14.60 27.15 -0.46
N LYS A 51 13.94 28.06 0.26
CA LYS A 51 13.58 29.37 -0.30
C LYS A 51 14.86 30.20 -0.51
N PRO A 52 15.08 30.79 -1.70
CA PRO A 52 16.20 31.70 -1.92
C PRO A 52 16.08 32.90 -0.98
N ARG A 53 17.20 33.31 -0.36
CA ARG A 53 17.25 34.59 0.36
C ARG A 53 17.36 35.70 -0.69
N SER A 54 16.40 36.63 -0.65
CA SER A 54 16.41 37.89 -1.40
C SER A 54 17.52 38.81 -0.91
#